data_AF-A0A0D7AG35-F1
#
_entry.id   AF-A0A0D7AG35-F1
#
_cell.length_a   1.000
_cell.length_b   1.000
_cell.length_c   1.000
_cell.angle_alpha   90.00
_cell.angle_beta   90.00
_cell.angle_gamma   90.00
#
_symmetry.space_group_name_H-M   'P 1'
#
loop_
_entity.id
_entity.type
_entity.pdbx_description
1 polymer ?
#
loop_
_entity_poly.entity_id
_entity_poly.type
_entity_poly.pdbx_seq_one_letter_code
_entity_poly.pdbx_strand_id
1 'polypeptide(L)'
;MKWAQKIRDHNGPQPFFTFEFFPPRTDQGFENLAPRVARLAALNPLGVSVTWGAGGSTKQRTLDLVGIAQEDYGLDTLMHLTCTNMKRGLVDEALAAAKQHGIQSILALRGDPPRGQEEWMPTDSRFTHGIDLVTYIRESQWADDFCVGVAAYPDGHSDYTVDEETEIVLLKEKVDAGAEFIVTQLFYDVNRFLSWVGKVRAAGISVPIIPSIMPIQTYSSFLRMTKLCGTRVPESVTVALKTIQHDDALVKDYGVKLAIETIRRVTTEGAIPGVHLCTLNLEKSVQRVLEGLQWTGAPPSLKNKLIADAEQVSTNGTGLVVTPGTASTDATLGLVRVPSNKTGAAGHGELNNATSWDEFPNGRFGDAKSPAYGDLGPWGSLPAGVQQDAHLGHPRTKADLTNIFLAYLEGRIPTTPFSPLALSEESKLILPHLAALTRRGWWTVGSQPAVDCTPADDPVVGWGPRNGYVFQKAFVEFFCEEADVRWLERHVRARAQGWIDWIAADVHGRFESNLVADARNAVTWGVFPGQEIVQTTIIERESFESWKTEAFSIWSEWASHYKPDSEERKLLEGVRDRRWLVSIVHHDYKKPNALWTFLLSDTAQEQP
;
A
#
# COMPACT_ATOMS: atom_id res chain seq x y z
N MET A 1 0.86 21.93 19.34
CA MET A 1 2.12 22.12 20.08
C MET A 1 3.30 21.69 19.22
N LYS A 2 4.43 22.40 19.32
CA LYS A 2 5.68 22.07 18.64
C LYS A 2 6.25 20.74 19.17
N TRP A 3 6.53 19.79 18.28
CA TRP A 3 7.00 18.44 18.65
C TRP A 3 8.29 18.45 19.48
N ALA A 4 9.30 19.23 19.10
CA ALA A 4 10.55 19.26 19.85
C ALA A 4 10.36 19.72 21.30
N GLN A 5 9.41 20.64 21.56
CA GLN A 5 9.05 21.03 22.91
C GLN A 5 8.34 19.87 23.64
N LYS A 6 7.33 19.24 23.03
CA LYS A 6 6.65 18.08 23.64
C LYS A 6 7.62 16.95 24.00
N ILE A 7 8.62 16.69 23.15
CA ILE A 7 9.63 15.66 23.38
C ILE A 7 10.49 16.02 24.60
N ARG A 8 10.92 17.29 24.72
CA ARG A 8 11.71 17.74 25.87
C ARG A 8 10.90 17.76 27.18
N ASP A 9 9.62 18.11 27.08
CA ASP A 9 8.71 18.23 28.21
C ASP A 9 8.12 16.86 28.62
N HIS A 10 8.34 15.81 27.82
CA HIS A 10 7.86 14.46 28.12
C HIS A 10 8.55 13.91 29.37
N ASN A 11 7.79 13.80 30.45
CA ASN A 11 8.23 13.31 31.76
C ASN A 11 7.49 12.04 32.19
N GLY A 12 6.83 11.36 31.25
CA GLY A 12 6.09 10.14 31.51
C GLY A 12 6.99 8.98 31.97
N PRO A 13 6.45 7.99 32.71
CA PRO A 13 7.21 6.85 33.21
C PRO A 13 7.68 5.89 32.10
N GLN A 14 7.11 6.03 30.91
CA GLN A 14 7.39 5.22 29.74
C GLN A 14 7.86 6.11 28.58
N PRO A 15 8.68 5.59 27.65
CA PRO A 15 9.03 6.30 26.43
C PRO A 15 7.78 6.73 25.66
N PHE A 16 7.85 7.85 24.96
CA PHE A 16 6.74 8.29 24.12
C PHE A 16 6.68 7.47 22.82
N PHE A 17 5.55 7.51 22.14
CA PHE A 17 5.41 6.97 20.80
C PHE A 17 4.56 7.90 19.94
N THR A 18 4.73 7.79 18.62
CA THR A 18 3.98 8.51 17.60
C THR A 18 3.58 7.54 16.51
N PHE A 19 2.53 7.85 15.74
CA PHE A 19 2.08 7.03 14.61
C PHE A 19 2.27 7.76 13.30
N GLU A 20 2.67 7.06 12.24
CA GLU A 20 2.63 7.60 10.87
C GLU A 20 1.42 7.08 10.10
N PHE A 21 0.73 7.98 9.41
CA PHE A 21 -0.34 7.67 8.46
C PHE A 21 -0.03 8.25 7.08
N PHE A 22 -0.61 7.64 6.04
CA PHE A 22 -0.61 8.21 4.70
C PHE A 22 -2.04 8.53 4.23
N PRO A 23 -2.24 9.57 3.41
CA PRO A 23 -3.57 9.90 2.90
C PRO A 23 -4.08 8.78 1.98
N PRO A 24 -5.24 8.16 2.25
CA PRO A 24 -5.81 7.11 1.39
C PRO A 24 -6.09 7.60 -0.03
N ARG A 25 -6.05 6.71 -1.03
CA ARG A 25 -6.30 7.05 -2.44
C ARG A 25 -7.77 7.28 -2.79
N THR A 26 -8.69 6.66 -2.05
CA THR A 26 -10.13 6.72 -2.30
C THR A 26 -10.83 7.52 -1.20
N ASP A 27 -11.99 8.11 -1.50
CA ASP A 27 -12.77 8.85 -0.51
C ASP A 27 -13.30 7.90 0.57
N GLN A 28 -13.71 6.69 0.16
CA GLN A 28 -14.15 5.65 1.10
C GLN A 28 -13.02 5.17 2.03
N GLY A 29 -11.80 5.01 1.52
CA GLY A 29 -10.63 4.70 2.34
C GLY A 29 -10.32 5.80 3.35
N PHE A 30 -10.58 7.06 2.98
CA PHE A 30 -10.45 8.22 3.85
C PHE A 30 -11.49 8.21 4.98
N GLU A 31 -12.78 7.99 4.65
CA GLU A 31 -13.86 7.84 5.64
C GLU A 31 -13.59 6.70 6.63
N ASN A 32 -13.00 5.60 6.16
CA ASN A 32 -12.67 4.45 7.01
C ASN A 32 -11.38 4.65 7.83
N LEU A 33 -10.51 5.58 7.45
CA LEU A 33 -9.29 5.89 8.21
C LEU A 33 -9.62 6.66 9.49
N ALA A 34 -10.58 7.59 9.44
CA ALA A 34 -10.89 8.47 10.57
C ALA A 34 -11.26 7.69 11.86
N PRO A 35 -12.15 6.67 11.84
CA PRO A 35 -12.41 5.84 13.01
C PRO A 35 -11.18 5.08 13.53
N ARG A 36 -10.24 4.71 12.65
CA ARG A 36 -8.99 4.03 13.03
C ARG A 36 -8.03 5.00 13.72
N VAL A 37 -7.90 6.22 13.19
CA VAL A 37 -7.15 7.30 13.85
C VAL A 37 -7.73 7.59 15.22
N ALA A 38 -9.06 7.62 15.38
CA ALA A 38 -9.73 7.82 16.67
C ALA A 38 -9.34 6.75 17.71
N ARG A 39 -9.31 5.47 17.32
CA ARG A 39 -8.93 4.37 18.22
C ARG A 39 -7.45 4.42 18.59
N LEU A 40 -6.57 4.71 17.62
CA LEU A 40 -5.14 4.87 17.88
C LEU A 40 -4.85 6.13 18.71
N ALA A 41 -5.64 7.20 18.56
CA ALA A 41 -5.56 8.39 19.40
C ALA A 41 -5.84 8.08 20.88
N ALA A 42 -6.78 7.16 21.15
CA ALA A 42 -7.12 6.73 22.51
C ALA A 42 -5.97 5.99 23.23
N LEU A 43 -4.93 5.57 22.50
CA LEU A 43 -3.70 5.03 23.08
C LEU A 43 -2.80 6.13 23.66
N ASN A 44 -3.15 7.42 23.51
CA ASN A 44 -2.41 8.60 23.96
C ASN A 44 -0.98 8.70 23.36
N PRO A 45 -0.83 8.67 22.02
CA PRO A 45 0.46 8.97 21.40
C PRO A 45 0.86 10.43 21.67
N LEU A 46 2.17 10.74 21.57
CA LEU A 46 2.65 12.12 21.62
C LEU A 46 2.07 12.97 20.47
N GLY A 47 1.80 12.33 19.34
CA GLY A 47 1.27 12.94 18.14
C GLY A 47 1.24 11.95 16.98
N VAL A 48 0.79 12.42 15.83
CA VAL A 48 0.76 11.65 14.59
C VAL A 48 1.49 12.38 13.47
N SER A 49 2.20 11.63 12.63
CA SER A 49 2.80 12.14 11.41
C SER A 49 1.93 11.77 10.21
N VAL A 50 1.81 12.69 9.26
CA VAL A 50 1.07 12.46 8.01
C VAL A 50 1.99 12.70 6.83
N THR A 51 2.10 11.66 5.99
CA THR A 51 2.97 11.69 4.82
C THR A 51 2.46 12.65 3.73
N TRP A 52 3.39 13.03 2.85
CA TRP A 52 3.16 13.97 1.75
C TRP A 52 3.75 13.39 0.48
N GLY A 53 2.91 13.23 -0.55
CA GLY A 53 3.33 12.71 -1.85
C GLY A 53 4.29 13.66 -2.58
N ALA A 54 5.23 13.09 -3.33
CA ALA A 54 6.18 13.87 -4.14
C ALA A 54 5.46 14.91 -5.02
N GLY A 55 6.03 16.13 -5.10
CA GLY A 55 5.47 17.25 -5.87
C GLY A 55 4.12 17.77 -5.38
N GLY A 56 3.67 17.40 -4.18
CA GLY A 56 2.36 17.84 -3.65
C GLY A 56 1.17 17.10 -4.22
N SER A 57 1.37 15.92 -4.83
CA SER A 57 0.32 15.09 -5.41
C SER A 57 -0.82 14.74 -4.43
N THR A 58 -0.52 14.68 -3.12
CA THR A 58 -1.51 14.42 -2.06
C THR A 58 -1.80 15.65 -1.18
N LYS A 59 -1.38 16.86 -1.57
CA LYS A 59 -1.43 18.08 -0.73
C LYS A 59 -2.77 18.24 0.00
N GLN A 60 -3.88 18.21 -0.75
CA GLN A 60 -5.20 18.43 -0.16
C GLN A 60 -5.56 17.32 0.85
N ARG A 61 -5.41 16.05 0.46
CA ARG A 61 -5.74 14.91 1.34
C ARG A 61 -4.85 14.86 2.58
N THR A 62 -3.58 15.27 2.48
CA THR A 62 -2.68 15.40 3.63
C THR A 62 -3.20 16.47 4.59
N LEU A 63 -3.57 17.65 4.08
CA LEU A 63 -4.13 18.74 4.91
C LEU A 63 -5.46 18.34 5.56
N ASP A 64 -6.36 17.67 4.83
CA ASP A 64 -7.65 17.21 5.35
C ASP A 64 -7.45 16.19 6.49
N LEU A 65 -6.55 15.22 6.33
CA LEU A 65 -6.26 14.22 7.36
C LEU A 65 -5.61 14.83 8.61
N VAL A 66 -4.73 15.81 8.42
CA VAL A 66 -4.15 16.57 9.52
C VAL A 66 -5.21 17.39 10.25
N GLY A 67 -6.10 18.07 9.51
CA GLY A 67 -7.21 18.83 10.07
C GLY A 67 -8.08 17.95 10.96
N ILE A 68 -8.52 16.78 10.47
CA ILE A 68 -9.29 15.80 11.24
C ILE A 68 -8.52 15.36 12.50
N ALA A 69 -7.23 15.03 12.37
CA ALA A 69 -6.43 14.59 13.51
C ALA A 69 -6.36 15.67 14.62
N GLN A 70 -6.23 16.94 14.25
CA GLN A 70 -6.14 18.04 15.21
C GLN A 70 -7.52 18.45 15.76
N GLU A 71 -8.50 18.69 14.88
CA GLU A 71 -9.81 19.26 15.23
C GLU A 71 -10.70 18.24 15.95
N ASP A 72 -10.76 17.00 15.44
CA ASP A 72 -11.69 16.00 15.97
C ASP A 72 -11.09 15.19 17.12
N TYR A 73 -9.77 14.94 17.09
CA TYR A 73 -9.09 14.05 18.04
C TYR A 73 -8.06 14.74 18.93
N GLY A 74 -7.81 16.04 18.75
CA GLY A 74 -6.87 16.79 19.59
C GLY A 74 -5.42 16.31 19.49
N LEU A 75 -5.06 15.59 18.43
CA LEU A 75 -3.71 15.07 18.21
C LEU A 75 -2.81 16.16 17.67
N ASP A 76 -1.59 16.27 18.20
CA ASP A 76 -0.58 17.12 17.59
C ASP A 76 0.00 16.45 16.34
N THR A 77 0.05 17.19 15.25
CA THR A 77 0.44 16.65 13.94
C THR A 77 1.83 17.09 13.51
N LEU A 78 2.56 16.15 12.90
CA LEU A 78 3.76 16.39 12.11
C LEU A 78 3.39 16.23 10.64
N MET A 79 3.43 17.32 9.87
CA MET A 79 3.15 17.26 8.44
C MET A 79 4.45 17.07 7.67
N HIS A 80 4.52 16.06 6.81
CA HIS A 80 5.63 15.94 5.87
C HIS A 80 5.55 17.06 4.82
N LEU A 81 6.69 17.56 4.38
CA LEU A 81 6.79 18.49 3.27
C LEU A 81 8.04 18.18 2.45
N THR A 82 7.84 17.85 1.18
CA THR A 82 8.93 17.56 0.23
C THR A 82 9.25 18.79 -0.61
N CYS A 83 10.49 18.89 -1.09
CA CYS A 83 10.95 19.98 -1.95
C CYS A 83 11.12 19.57 -3.43
N THR A 84 11.08 18.26 -3.76
CA THR A 84 11.03 17.76 -5.14
C THR A 84 9.79 18.29 -5.87
N ASN A 85 9.99 18.80 -7.09
CA ASN A 85 8.99 19.44 -7.95
C ASN A 85 8.24 20.65 -7.33
N MET A 86 8.80 21.26 -6.28
CA MET A 86 8.19 22.43 -5.66
C MET A 86 8.86 23.73 -6.14
N LYS A 87 8.04 24.73 -6.44
CA LYS A 87 8.46 26.13 -6.63
C LYS A 87 8.22 26.91 -5.35
N ARG A 88 8.93 28.02 -5.16
CA ARG A 88 8.74 28.90 -3.98
C ARG A 88 7.27 29.16 -3.64
N GLY A 89 6.46 29.57 -4.62
CA GLY A 89 5.04 29.85 -4.38
C GLY A 89 4.25 28.65 -3.83
N LEU A 90 4.56 27.43 -4.29
CA LEU A 90 3.90 26.22 -3.78
C LEU A 90 4.31 25.89 -2.34
N VAL A 91 5.58 26.13 -1.98
CA VAL A 91 6.07 25.97 -0.61
C VAL A 91 5.42 27.01 0.30
N ASP A 92 5.37 28.28 -0.13
CA ASP A 92 4.70 29.37 0.60
C ASP A 92 3.22 29.06 0.85
N GLU A 93 2.50 28.57 -0.17
CA GLU A 93 1.10 28.13 -0.04
C GLU A 93 0.95 26.95 0.93
N ALA A 94 1.87 25.97 0.89
CA ALA A 94 1.81 24.81 1.77
C ALA A 94 2.04 25.21 3.24
N LEU A 95 3.00 26.10 3.51
CA LEU A 95 3.27 26.62 4.85
C LEU A 95 2.11 27.49 5.36
N ALA A 96 1.53 28.33 4.49
CA ALA A 96 0.35 29.13 4.85
C ALA A 96 -0.85 28.25 5.21
N ALA A 97 -1.13 27.22 4.40
CA ALA A 97 -2.20 26.26 4.67
C ALA A 97 -1.94 25.49 5.98
N ALA A 98 -0.70 25.02 6.19
CA ALA A 98 -0.32 24.34 7.43
C ALA A 98 -0.59 25.22 8.65
N LYS A 99 -0.21 26.50 8.60
CA LYS A 99 -0.48 27.45 9.68
C LYS A 99 -1.97 27.65 9.91
N GLN A 100 -2.75 27.77 8.84
CA GLN A 100 -4.21 27.96 8.90
C GLN A 100 -4.92 26.78 9.59
N HIS A 101 -4.43 25.55 9.35
CA HIS A 101 -4.95 24.34 10.00
C HIS A 101 -4.38 24.10 11.42
N GLY A 102 -3.57 25.02 11.95
CA GLY A 102 -3.01 24.89 13.31
C GLY A 102 -1.83 23.92 13.42
N ILE A 103 -1.24 23.52 12.29
CA ILE A 103 -0.03 22.70 12.26
C ILE A 103 1.13 23.53 12.80
N GLN A 104 1.94 22.93 13.66
CA GLN A 104 3.10 23.58 14.27
C GLN A 104 4.40 22.80 14.08
N SER A 105 4.36 21.64 13.42
CA SER A 105 5.53 20.80 13.20
C SER A 105 5.57 20.30 11.77
N ILE A 106 6.71 20.52 11.11
CA ILE A 106 6.95 20.16 9.71
C ILE A 106 8.14 19.21 9.64
N LEU A 107 8.02 18.09 8.93
CA LEU A 107 9.15 17.24 8.58
C LEU A 107 9.65 17.65 7.20
N ALA A 108 10.79 18.34 7.16
CA ALA A 108 11.40 18.83 5.93
C ALA A 108 12.17 17.70 5.23
N LEU A 109 11.72 17.37 4.02
CA LEU A 109 12.23 16.27 3.21
C LEU A 109 12.67 16.77 1.84
N ARG A 110 13.66 16.08 1.23
CA ARG A 110 13.92 16.25 -0.21
C ARG A 110 12.68 15.77 -0.99
N GLY A 111 12.28 14.53 -0.74
CA GLY A 111 11.36 13.79 -1.58
C GLY A 111 12.14 12.93 -2.58
N ASP A 112 11.49 11.88 -3.06
CA ASP A 112 12.05 11.04 -4.11
C ASP A 112 11.96 11.75 -5.46
N PRO A 113 12.90 11.50 -6.39
CA PRO A 113 12.80 11.97 -7.76
C PRO A 113 11.45 11.58 -8.38
N PRO A 114 10.93 12.36 -9.33
CA PRO A 114 9.77 11.94 -10.11
C PRO A 114 10.05 10.57 -10.75
N ARG A 115 9.03 9.73 -10.81
CA ARG A 115 9.10 8.41 -11.43
C ARG A 115 9.76 8.52 -12.82
N GLY A 116 10.76 7.69 -13.11
CA GLY A 116 11.48 7.60 -14.40
C GLY A 116 12.66 8.56 -14.60
N GLN A 117 13.16 9.24 -13.58
CA GLN A 117 14.33 10.10 -13.73
C GLN A 117 15.40 9.72 -12.71
N GLU A 118 16.52 9.16 -13.19
CA GLU A 118 17.74 8.94 -12.38
C GLU A 118 18.40 10.29 -12.00
N GLU A 119 18.30 11.29 -12.89
CA GLU A 119 18.74 12.67 -12.64
C GLU A 119 17.53 13.60 -12.63
N TRP A 120 17.12 14.02 -11.43
CA TRP A 120 16.11 15.07 -11.28
C TRP A 120 16.75 16.44 -11.36
N MET A 121 16.29 17.25 -12.33
CA MET A 121 16.59 18.67 -12.36
C MET A 121 15.58 19.42 -11.48
N PRO A 122 16.04 20.20 -10.48
CA PRO A 122 15.13 20.93 -9.63
C PRO A 122 14.28 21.91 -10.44
N THR A 123 12.96 21.84 -10.25
CA THR A 123 12.01 22.78 -10.88
C THR A 123 12.31 24.23 -10.47
N ASP A 124 12.91 24.39 -9.29
CA ASP A 124 13.39 25.65 -8.74
C ASP A 124 14.74 25.36 -8.09
N SER A 125 15.83 25.95 -8.58
CA SER A 125 17.19 25.64 -8.15
C SER A 125 17.46 25.90 -6.66
N ARG A 126 16.53 26.61 -5.99
CA ARG A 126 16.56 26.83 -4.54
C ARG A 126 16.18 25.62 -3.72
N PHE A 127 15.55 24.61 -4.30
CA PHE A 127 15.06 23.43 -3.60
C PHE A 127 15.68 22.20 -4.25
N THR A 128 16.87 21.81 -3.79
CA THR A 128 17.59 20.64 -4.32
C THR A 128 17.75 19.56 -3.24
N HIS A 129 17.88 19.98 -1.99
CA HIS A 129 18.11 19.13 -0.83
C HIS A 129 17.12 19.45 0.29
N GLY A 130 16.96 18.53 1.24
CA GLY A 130 16.11 18.75 2.41
C GLY A 130 16.57 19.95 3.27
N ILE A 131 17.88 20.23 3.31
CA ILE A 131 18.41 21.40 4.03
C ILE A 131 17.88 22.71 3.46
N ASP A 132 17.67 22.79 2.15
CA ASP A 132 17.19 24.02 1.51
C ASP A 132 15.79 24.39 2.01
N LEU A 133 14.95 23.38 2.26
CA LEU A 133 13.62 23.60 2.84
C LEU A 133 13.70 24.03 4.31
N VAL A 134 14.65 23.49 5.08
CA VAL A 134 14.90 23.94 6.46
C VAL A 134 15.31 25.42 6.47
N THR A 135 16.35 25.77 5.71
CA THR A 135 16.85 27.14 5.56
C THR A 135 15.74 28.08 5.11
N TYR A 136 14.98 27.67 4.09
CA TYR A 136 13.87 28.47 3.57
C TYR A 136 12.79 28.76 4.62
N ILE A 137 12.38 27.75 5.39
CA ILE A 137 11.39 27.94 6.48
C ILE A 137 11.95 28.92 7.53
N ARG A 138 13.22 28.79 7.90
CA ARG A 138 13.88 29.66 8.90
C ARG A 138 14.14 31.08 8.44
N GLU A 139 14.31 31.30 7.15
CA GLU A 139 14.44 32.65 6.56
C GLU A 139 13.08 33.30 6.24
N SER A 140 12.00 32.50 6.24
CA SER A 140 10.65 32.99 5.95
C SER A 140 9.98 33.65 7.16
N GLN A 141 8.85 34.31 6.91
CA GLN A 141 7.97 34.85 7.95
C GLN A 141 7.40 33.80 8.91
N TRP A 142 7.52 32.51 8.58
CA TRP A 142 7.00 31.38 9.37
C TRP A 142 8.03 30.77 10.33
N ALA A 143 9.23 31.36 10.44
CA ALA A 143 10.35 30.81 11.20
C ALA A 143 9.98 30.47 12.66
N ASP A 144 9.22 31.35 13.31
CA ASP A 144 8.78 31.19 14.70
C ASP A 144 7.49 30.37 14.84
N ASP A 145 6.77 30.12 13.75
CA ASP A 145 5.53 29.36 13.76
C ASP A 145 5.76 27.85 13.80
N PHE A 146 6.81 27.38 13.10
CA PHE A 146 7.05 25.95 12.91
C PHE A 146 8.25 25.43 13.70
N CYS A 147 8.07 24.22 14.25
CA CYS A 147 9.15 23.33 14.63
C CYS A 147 9.51 22.46 13.42
N VAL A 148 10.78 22.44 13.02
CA VAL A 148 11.21 21.72 11.81
C VAL A 148 11.99 20.47 12.21
N GLY A 149 11.56 19.31 11.76
CA GLY A 149 12.31 18.05 11.84
C GLY A 149 12.96 17.69 10.50
N VAL A 150 13.95 16.80 10.52
CA VAL A 150 14.60 16.27 9.32
C VAL A 150 14.74 14.75 9.35
N ALA A 151 14.82 14.14 8.17
CA ALA A 151 15.09 12.70 8.03
C ALA A 151 16.59 12.37 8.12
N ALA A 152 16.90 11.20 8.68
CA ALA A 152 18.25 10.61 8.72
C ALA A 152 18.22 9.11 8.41
N TYR A 153 19.31 8.54 7.90
CA TYR A 153 19.34 7.19 7.34
C TYR A 153 20.42 6.35 8.07
N PRO A 154 20.06 5.57 9.11
CA PRO A 154 21.04 4.82 9.90
C PRO A 154 21.82 3.78 9.08
N ASP A 155 21.22 3.27 7.99
CA ASP A 155 21.86 2.30 7.09
C ASP A 155 22.58 2.94 5.89
N GLY A 156 22.42 4.25 5.72
CA GLY A 156 22.78 5.04 4.54
C GLY A 156 21.59 5.29 3.61
N HIS A 157 21.65 6.38 2.85
CA HIS A 157 20.65 6.72 1.84
C HIS A 157 20.71 5.73 0.66
N SER A 158 19.56 5.37 0.08
CA SER A 158 19.42 4.38 -1.01
C SER A 158 20.26 4.71 -2.25
N ASP A 159 20.43 6.00 -2.53
CA ASP A 159 21.21 6.50 -3.67
C ASP A 159 22.73 6.29 -3.47
N TYR A 160 23.19 5.95 -2.26
CA TYR A 160 24.59 5.66 -1.85
C TYR A 160 25.65 6.56 -2.50
N THR A 161 25.33 7.85 -2.68
CA THR A 161 26.19 8.80 -3.37
C THR A 161 27.40 9.21 -2.53
N VAL A 162 27.32 8.99 -1.21
CA VAL A 162 28.32 9.41 -0.22
C VAL A 162 28.47 8.34 0.88
N ASP A 163 29.57 8.39 1.63
CA ASP A 163 29.80 7.51 2.76
C ASP A 163 29.09 7.98 4.05
N GLU A 164 29.01 7.09 5.04
CA GLU A 164 28.30 7.33 6.31
C GLU A 164 28.86 8.55 7.07
N GLU A 165 30.17 8.80 6.99
CA GLU A 165 30.80 9.96 7.63
C GLU A 165 30.32 11.27 7.00
N THR A 166 30.28 11.33 5.67
CA THR A 166 29.75 12.48 4.92
C THR A 166 28.25 12.66 5.18
N GLU A 167 27.47 11.59 5.26
CA GLU A 167 26.04 11.71 5.60
C GLU A 167 25.80 12.32 6.99
N ILE A 168 26.64 11.99 7.97
CA ILE A 168 26.57 12.59 9.30
C ILE A 168 26.94 14.07 9.26
N VAL A 169 27.90 14.48 8.43
CA VAL A 169 28.22 15.90 8.20
C VAL A 169 27.02 16.63 7.59
N LEU A 170 26.40 16.09 6.54
CA LEU A 170 25.21 16.67 5.91
C LEU A 170 24.01 16.72 6.87
N LEU A 171 23.86 15.72 7.74
CA LEU A 171 22.86 15.72 8.80
C LEU A 171 23.14 16.83 9.82
N LYS A 172 24.41 17.03 10.19
CA LYS A 172 24.82 18.14 11.06
C LYS A 172 24.48 19.48 10.43
N GLU A 173 24.77 19.68 9.14
CA GLU A 173 24.43 20.91 8.43
C GLU A 173 22.92 21.19 8.45
N LYS A 174 22.07 20.17 8.28
CA LYS A 174 20.60 20.32 8.42
C LYS A 174 20.17 20.76 9.82
N VAL A 175 20.82 20.22 10.85
CA VAL A 175 20.56 20.60 12.25
C VAL A 175 21.03 22.02 12.52
N ASP A 176 22.24 22.37 12.07
CA ASP A 176 22.82 23.70 12.22
C ASP A 176 22.00 24.77 11.45
N ALA A 177 21.35 24.40 10.35
CA ALA A 177 20.40 25.24 9.62
C ALA A 177 19.07 25.50 10.37
N GLY A 178 18.81 24.80 11.48
CA GLY A 178 17.68 25.04 12.36
C GLY A 178 16.67 23.91 12.48
N ALA A 179 17.03 22.67 12.13
CA ALA A 179 16.22 21.51 12.47
C ALA A 179 16.30 21.20 13.98
N GLU A 180 15.17 20.88 14.59
CA GLU A 180 15.01 20.73 16.05
C GLU A 180 14.88 19.29 16.52
N PHE A 181 14.68 18.34 15.61
CA PHE A 181 14.64 16.89 15.87
C PHE A 181 14.90 16.10 14.59
N ILE A 182 15.23 14.82 14.75
CA ILE A 182 15.53 13.89 13.67
C ILE A 182 14.54 12.73 13.73
N VAL A 183 13.96 12.36 12.60
CA VAL A 183 13.21 11.10 12.43
C VAL A 183 14.04 10.18 11.55
N THR A 184 14.29 8.95 11.96
CA THR A 184 15.13 8.05 11.16
C THR A 184 14.33 7.30 10.10
N GLN A 185 15.02 6.86 9.06
CA GLN A 185 14.59 5.77 8.19
C GLN A 185 14.48 4.47 9.00
N LEU A 186 13.68 3.52 8.50
CA LEU A 186 13.52 2.16 9.03
C LEU A 186 14.84 1.42 9.08
N PHE A 187 15.01 0.61 10.12
CA PHE A 187 16.15 -0.28 10.30
C PHE A 187 15.73 -1.59 10.98
N TYR A 188 16.48 -2.66 10.70
CA TYR A 188 16.30 -3.96 11.35
C TYR A 188 17.55 -4.40 12.12
N ASP A 189 18.72 -3.79 11.87
CA ASP A 189 19.94 -4.02 12.65
C ASP A 189 20.08 -2.98 13.79
N VAL A 190 19.67 -3.40 14.99
CA VAL A 190 19.73 -2.55 16.19
C VAL A 190 21.17 -2.22 16.59
N ASN A 191 22.13 -3.13 16.40
CA ASN A 191 23.52 -2.88 16.80
C ASN A 191 24.12 -1.76 15.94
N ARG A 192 23.83 -1.80 14.63
CA ARG A 192 24.27 -0.75 13.71
C ARG A 192 23.60 0.58 14.03
N PHE A 193 22.30 0.58 14.31
CA PHE A 193 21.59 1.78 14.76
C PHE A 193 22.22 2.40 16.01
N LEU A 194 22.52 1.61 17.05
CA LEU A 194 23.15 2.12 18.28
C LEU A 194 24.55 2.67 18.01
N SER A 195 25.34 2.03 17.15
CA SER A 195 26.65 2.53 16.71
C SER A 195 26.51 3.87 15.98
N TRP A 196 25.54 3.97 15.06
CA TRP A 196 25.23 5.18 14.31
C TRP A 196 24.82 6.32 15.24
N VAL A 197 23.96 6.08 16.23
CA VAL A 197 23.61 7.07 17.26
C VAL A 197 24.87 7.59 17.96
N GLY A 198 25.79 6.70 18.34
CA GLY A 198 27.07 7.09 18.95
C GLY A 198 27.89 8.05 18.09
N LYS A 199 27.97 7.77 16.78
CA LYS A 199 28.67 8.64 15.80
C LYS A 199 27.97 9.99 15.63
N VAL A 200 26.65 10.01 15.54
CA VAL A 200 25.84 11.24 15.46
C VAL A 200 26.06 12.13 16.69
N ARG A 201 26.10 11.53 17.89
CA ARG A 201 26.41 12.27 19.12
C ARG A 201 27.86 12.77 19.15
N ALA A 202 28.82 11.96 18.68
CA ALA A 202 30.22 12.37 18.58
C ALA A 202 30.44 13.54 17.60
N ALA A 203 29.60 13.66 16.57
CA ALA A 203 29.58 14.81 15.65
C ALA A 203 28.98 16.09 16.27
N GLY A 204 28.52 16.05 17.53
CA GLY A 204 27.98 17.21 18.24
C GLY A 204 26.49 17.47 17.98
N ILE A 205 25.77 16.55 17.32
CA ILE A 205 24.34 16.67 17.10
C ILE A 205 23.61 16.27 18.39
N SER A 206 22.94 17.22 19.04
CA SER A 206 22.27 17.04 20.34
C SER A 206 20.74 17.01 20.28
N VAL A 207 20.15 17.34 19.13
CA VAL A 207 18.69 17.29 18.95
C VAL A 207 18.14 15.87 19.15
N PRO A 208 16.86 15.72 19.57
CA PRO A 208 16.24 14.41 19.74
C PRO A 208 16.29 13.58 18.45
N ILE A 209 16.59 12.28 18.59
CA ILE A 209 16.52 11.29 17.51
C ILE A 209 15.32 10.41 17.81
N ILE A 210 14.41 10.28 16.84
CA ILE A 210 13.19 9.48 16.92
C ILE A 210 13.31 8.33 15.90
N PRO A 211 13.63 7.10 16.35
CA PRO A 211 13.77 5.97 15.46
C PRO A 211 12.42 5.50 14.93
N SER A 212 12.36 5.28 13.61
CA SER A 212 11.18 4.74 12.95
C SER A 212 11.20 3.22 12.93
N ILE A 213 10.13 2.61 13.45
CA ILE A 213 9.94 1.17 13.56
C ILE A 213 8.69 0.78 12.81
N MET A 214 8.81 -0.17 11.88
CA MET A 214 7.69 -0.74 11.14
C MET A 214 7.55 -2.23 11.47
N PRO A 215 6.48 -2.64 12.18
CA PRO A 215 6.20 -4.05 12.39
C PRO A 215 5.99 -4.77 11.06
N ILE A 216 6.63 -5.92 10.88
CA ILE A 216 6.51 -6.74 9.67
C ILE A 216 5.09 -7.32 9.58
N GLN A 217 4.42 -7.11 8.44
CA GLN A 217 3.05 -7.57 8.22
C GLN A 217 2.98 -8.87 7.39
N THR A 218 3.66 -8.88 6.24
CA THR A 218 3.75 -10.04 5.32
C THR A 218 5.18 -10.15 4.80
N TYR A 219 5.57 -11.33 4.33
CA TYR A 219 6.90 -11.55 3.79
C TYR A 219 7.15 -10.76 2.50
N SER A 220 6.14 -10.71 1.63
CA SER A 220 6.19 -9.95 0.37
C SER A 220 6.35 -8.45 0.60
N SER A 221 5.58 -7.88 1.53
CA SER A 221 5.67 -6.45 1.88
C SER A 221 7.02 -6.12 2.49
N PHE A 222 7.58 -7.01 3.31
CA PHE A 222 8.89 -6.85 3.93
C PHE A 222 10.03 -6.81 2.89
N LEU A 223 10.06 -7.75 1.95
CA LEU A 223 11.07 -7.77 0.88
C LEU A 223 10.97 -6.52 0.00
N ARG A 224 9.76 -6.09 -0.33
CA ARG A 224 9.56 -4.85 -1.09
C ARG A 224 10.08 -3.64 -0.32
N MET A 225 9.74 -3.51 0.96
CA MET A 225 10.12 -2.34 1.76
C MET A 225 11.63 -2.25 1.97
N THR A 226 12.26 -3.36 2.31
CA THR A 226 13.71 -3.40 2.58
C THR A 226 14.51 -3.09 1.32
N LYS A 227 14.05 -3.57 0.15
CA LYS A 227 14.65 -3.21 -1.14
C LYS A 227 14.46 -1.73 -1.46
N LEU A 228 13.24 -1.21 -1.28
CA LEU A 228 12.93 0.20 -1.54
C LEU A 228 13.78 1.14 -0.67
N CYS A 229 13.85 0.88 0.63
CA CYS A 229 14.55 1.74 1.58
C CYS A 229 16.08 1.53 1.58
N GLY A 230 16.58 0.50 0.89
CA GLY A 230 17.98 0.08 0.97
C GLY A 230 18.40 -0.41 2.36
N THR A 231 17.44 -0.78 3.21
CA THR A 231 17.67 -1.16 4.61
C THR A 231 18.42 -2.48 4.73
N ARG A 232 19.41 -2.55 5.62
CA ARG A 232 20.14 -3.79 5.88
C ARG A 232 19.35 -4.66 6.86
N VAL A 233 19.15 -5.91 6.47
CA VAL A 233 18.42 -6.91 7.27
C VAL A 233 19.43 -7.89 7.87
N PRO A 234 19.44 -8.10 9.20
CA PRO A 234 20.25 -9.13 9.82
C PRO A 234 19.92 -10.52 9.27
N GLU A 235 20.93 -11.36 9.02
CA GLU A 235 20.74 -12.70 8.48
C GLU A 235 19.79 -13.56 9.34
N SER A 236 19.81 -13.38 10.66
CA SER A 236 18.90 -14.06 11.59
C SER A 236 17.43 -13.74 11.31
N VAL A 237 17.10 -12.51 10.91
CA VAL A 237 15.75 -12.09 10.55
C VAL A 237 15.34 -12.71 9.22
N THR A 238 16.22 -12.67 8.22
CA THR A 238 15.99 -13.28 6.90
C THR A 238 15.74 -14.78 7.01
N VAL A 239 16.58 -15.51 7.75
CA VAL A 239 16.44 -16.95 7.97
C VAL A 239 15.13 -17.29 8.68
N ALA A 240 14.80 -16.56 9.75
CA ALA A 240 13.57 -16.79 10.50
C ALA A 240 12.33 -16.60 9.61
N LEU A 241 12.25 -15.48 8.89
CA LEU A 241 11.12 -15.16 8.02
C LEU A 241 10.98 -16.15 6.86
N LYS A 242 12.09 -16.58 6.26
CA LYS A 242 12.06 -17.54 5.14
C LYS A 242 11.37 -18.86 5.51
N THR A 243 11.49 -19.31 6.76
CA THR A 243 10.83 -20.55 7.23
C THR A 243 9.31 -20.44 7.35
N ILE A 244 8.79 -19.22 7.47
CA ILE A 244 7.37 -18.91 7.69
C ILE A 244 6.79 -18.06 6.54
N GLN A 245 7.52 -17.91 5.43
CA GLN A 245 7.21 -16.94 4.38
C GLN A 245 5.84 -17.09 3.70
N HIS A 246 5.20 -18.26 3.83
CA HIS A 246 3.88 -18.57 3.24
C HIS A 246 2.73 -18.46 4.26
N ASP A 247 3.03 -18.19 5.54
CA ASP A 247 2.06 -18.03 6.61
C ASP A 247 2.12 -16.60 7.16
N ASP A 248 1.26 -15.74 6.61
CA ASP A 248 1.24 -14.31 6.96
C ASP A 248 0.89 -14.06 8.44
N ALA A 249 0.17 -14.98 9.10
CA ALA A 249 -0.12 -14.85 10.53
C ALA A 249 1.15 -15.07 11.35
N LEU A 250 1.93 -16.11 11.04
CA LEU A 250 3.22 -16.35 11.67
C LEU A 250 4.22 -15.23 11.38
N VAL A 251 4.26 -14.72 10.14
CA VAL A 251 5.12 -13.58 9.77
C VAL A 251 4.77 -12.35 10.60
N LYS A 252 3.49 -12.04 10.76
CA LYS A 252 3.03 -10.92 11.59
C LYS A 252 3.38 -11.10 13.05
N ASP A 253 3.18 -12.29 13.61
CA ASP A 253 3.54 -12.61 14.99
C ASP A 253 5.04 -12.43 15.24
N TYR A 254 5.87 -12.90 14.30
CA TYR A 254 7.31 -12.66 14.32
C TYR A 254 7.63 -11.16 14.22
N GLY A 255 6.97 -10.43 13.32
CA GLY A 255 7.13 -8.99 13.13
C GLY A 255 6.83 -8.15 14.38
N VAL A 256 5.74 -8.47 15.08
CA VAL A 256 5.37 -7.86 16.36
C VAL A 256 6.44 -8.14 17.42
N LYS A 257 6.88 -9.40 17.54
CA LYS A 257 7.93 -9.77 18.51
C LYS A 257 9.24 -9.04 18.24
N LEU A 258 9.66 -8.99 16.99
CA LEU A 258 10.87 -8.27 16.57
C LEU A 258 10.77 -6.77 16.88
N ALA A 259 9.64 -6.14 16.58
CA ALA A 259 9.43 -4.73 16.89
C ALA A 259 9.50 -4.44 18.40
N ILE A 260 8.89 -5.29 19.24
CA ILE A 260 8.98 -5.17 20.71
C ILE A 260 10.43 -5.27 21.18
N GLU A 261 11.19 -6.26 20.68
CA GLU A 261 12.60 -6.43 21.04
C GLU A 261 13.43 -5.23 20.62
N THR A 262 13.27 -4.75 19.38
CA THR A 262 13.94 -3.56 18.86
C THR A 262 13.64 -2.34 19.71
N ILE A 263 12.37 -2.06 20.00
CA ILE A 263 11.97 -0.88 20.79
C ILE A 263 12.56 -0.95 22.20
N ARG A 264 12.53 -2.12 22.84
CA ARG A 264 13.16 -2.31 24.16
C ARG A 264 14.64 -1.97 24.10
N ARG A 265 15.39 -2.55 23.17
CA ARG A 265 16.83 -2.31 23.04
C ARG A 265 17.15 -0.86 22.72
N VAL A 266 16.42 -0.24 21.80
CA VAL A 266 16.60 1.17 21.41
C VAL A 266 16.36 2.12 22.59
N THR A 267 15.32 1.86 23.39
CA THR A 267 14.97 2.72 24.52
C THR A 267 15.88 2.50 25.73
N THR A 268 16.34 1.26 25.98
CA THR A 268 17.20 0.93 27.14
C THR A 268 18.69 1.11 26.84
N GLU A 269 19.22 0.50 25.77
CA GLU A 269 20.64 0.54 25.41
C GLU A 269 21.00 1.88 24.76
N GLY A 270 20.10 2.44 23.95
CA GLY A 270 20.31 3.71 23.23
C GLY A 270 19.90 4.96 24.02
N ALA A 271 19.25 4.80 25.18
CA ALA A 271 18.66 5.88 25.97
C ALA A 271 17.76 6.83 25.13
N ILE A 272 17.06 6.27 24.13
CA ILE A 272 16.18 7.02 23.25
C ILE A 272 14.82 7.23 23.93
N PRO A 273 14.30 8.48 24.00
CA PRO A 273 13.11 8.80 24.81
C PRO A 273 11.77 8.40 24.19
N GLY A 274 11.75 7.92 22.95
CA GLY A 274 10.54 7.47 22.28
C GLY A 274 10.76 6.99 20.85
N VAL A 275 9.71 6.47 20.21
CA VAL A 275 9.78 5.84 18.87
C VAL A 275 8.69 6.35 17.94
N HIS A 276 8.94 6.22 16.63
CA HIS A 276 7.97 6.53 15.58
C HIS A 276 7.47 5.22 14.95
N LEU A 277 6.17 4.93 15.04
CA LEU A 277 5.57 3.69 14.54
C LEU A 277 4.97 3.91 13.15
N CYS A 278 5.58 3.32 12.14
CA CYS A 278 5.05 3.34 10.77
C CYS A 278 3.90 2.34 10.68
N THR A 279 2.66 2.84 10.62
CA THR A 279 1.45 1.99 10.77
C THR A 279 1.06 1.29 9.47
N LEU A 280 1.45 1.84 8.31
CA LEU A 280 0.89 1.50 6.99
C LEU A 280 -0.65 1.63 6.97
N ASN A 281 -1.17 2.60 7.72
CA ASN A 281 -2.58 2.79 8.03
C ASN A 281 -3.22 1.61 8.76
N LEU A 282 -2.50 0.62 9.30
CA LEU A 282 -3.04 -0.52 10.05
C LEU A 282 -2.96 -0.30 11.58
N GLU A 283 -3.88 -0.89 12.33
CA GLU A 283 -3.99 -0.71 13.79
C GLU A 283 -3.52 -1.94 14.59
N LYS A 284 -3.98 -3.16 14.22
CA LYS A 284 -3.71 -4.41 14.96
C LYS A 284 -2.25 -4.60 15.35
N SER A 285 -1.32 -4.47 14.41
CA SER A 285 0.10 -4.77 14.65
C SER A 285 0.76 -3.76 15.60
N VAL A 286 0.47 -2.47 15.45
CA VAL A 286 1.02 -1.44 16.35
C VAL A 286 0.39 -1.51 17.73
N GLN A 287 -0.89 -1.84 17.83
CA GLN A 287 -1.55 -2.08 19.11
C GLN A 287 -0.91 -3.25 19.85
N ARG A 288 -0.71 -4.40 19.18
CA ARG A 288 -0.04 -5.57 19.78
C ARG A 288 1.38 -5.26 20.25
N VAL A 289 2.12 -4.42 19.52
CA VAL A 289 3.46 -3.96 19.93
C VAL A 289 3.36 -3.14 21.24
N LEU A 290 2.46 -2.17 21.31
CA LEU A 290 2.29 -1.33 22.49
C LEU A 290 1.79 -2.11 23.71
N GLU A 291 0.88 -3.06 23.51
CA GLU A 291 0.41 -3.99 24.54
C GLU A 291 1.56 -4.89 25.05
N GLY A 292 2.37 -5.42 24.15
CA GLY A 292 3.55 -6.22 24.51
C GLY A 292 4.66 -5.42 25.22
N LEU A 293 4.71 -4.11 24.97
CA LEU A 293 5.55 -3.16 25.71
C LEU A 293 4.94 -2.70 27.03
N GLN A 294 3.64 -2.94 27.23
CA GLN A 294 2.85 -2.45 28.37
C GLN A 294 2.82 -0.91 28.47
N TRP A 295 2.84 -0.22 27.32
CA TRP A 295 2.82 1.25 27.25
C TRP A 295 1.39 1.80 27.15
N THR A 296 0.43 0.95 26.87
CA THR A 296 -0.99 1.29 26.91
C THR A 296 -1.57 0.72 28.19
N GLY A 297 -2.46 1.47 28.85
CA GLY A 297 -3.25 0.91 29.96
C GLY A 297 -3.94 -0.37 29.51
N ALA A 298 -4.06 -1.35 30.40
CA ALA A 298 -4.74 -2.61 30.09
C ALA A 298 -6.02 -2.32 29.29
N PRO A 299 -6.25 -3.01 28.15
CA PRO A 299 -7.39 -2.69 27.30
C PRO A 299 -8.63 -2.66 28.18
N PRO A 300 -9.58 -1.73 27.96
CA PRO A 300 -10.89 -1.88 28.57
C PRO A 300 -11.31 -3.30 28.22
N SER A 301 -11.50 -4.15 29.24
CA SER A 301 -11.96 -5.50 28.96
C SER A 301 -13.23 -5.32 28.15
N LEU A 302 -13.16 -5.67 26.87
CA LEU A 302 -14.35 -6.02 26.13
C LEU A 302 -14.84 -7.24 26.88
N LYS A 303 -15.65 -7.00 27.92
CA LYS A 303 -16.69 -7.93 28.29
C LYS A 303 -17.37 -8.16 26.96
N ASN A 304 -17.08 -9.30 26.34
CA ASN A 304 -17.96 -9.86 25.34
C ASN A 304 -19.33 -9.77 26.00
N LYS A 305 -20.14 -8.81 25.57
CA LYS A 305 -21.56 -8.88 25.75
C LYS A 305 -21.94 -10.03 24.84
N LEU A 306 -21.71 -11.26 25.31
CA LEU A 306 -22.56 -12.39 24.98
C LEU A 306 -23.95 -11.81 24.99
N ILE A 307 -24.60 -11.94 23.84
CA ILE A 307 -25.99 -11.63 23.55
C ILE A 307 -26.73 -11.46 24.87
N ALA A 308 -27.06 -10.21 25.19
CA ALA A 308 -27.72 -9.85 26.43
C ALA A 308 -28.82 -10.88 26.69
N ASP A 309 -28.83 -11.38 27.93
CA ASP A 309 -29.86 -12.22 28.50
C ASP A 309 -31.23 -11.82 27.95
N ALA A 310 -31.71 -12.54 26.94
CA ALA A 310 -33.08 -12.46 26.54
C ALA A 310 -33.86 -13.00 27.73
N GLU A 311 -34.68 -12.14 28.34
CA GLU A 311 -35.57 -12.50 29.44
C GLU A 311 -36.22 -13.84 29.14
N GLN A 312 -36.05 -14.79 30.07
CA GLN A 312 -36.57 -16.14 29.96
C GLN A 312 -38.09 -16.09 29.71
N VAL A 313 -38.49 -16.27 28.46
CA VAL A 313 -39.86 -16.65 28.15
C VAL A 313 -39.99 -18.14 28.45
N SER A 314 -40.60 -18.43 29.59
CA SER A 314 -40.99 -19.78 29.96
C SER A 314 -42.00 -20.34 28.95
N THR A 315 -41.65 -21.42 28.26
CA THR A 315 -42.67 -22.31 27.68
C THR A 315 -42.23 -23.77 27.81
N ASN A 316 -43.00 -24.50 28.61
CA ASN A 316 -43.04 -25.96 28.69
C ASN A 316 -43.21 -26.58 27.30
N GLY A 317 -42.42 -27.62 26.99
CA GLY A 317 -42.63 -28.44 25.79
C GLY A 317 -41.52 -29.46 25.58
N THR A 318 -41.87 -30.73 25.66
CA THR A 318 -40.99 -31.91 25.63
C THR A 318 -40.42 -32.24 24.25
N GLY A 319 -39.12 -32.57 24.19
CA GLY A 319 -38.53 -33.39 23.12
C GLY A 319 -37.61 -32.65 22.13
N LEU A 320 -36.40 -32.29 22.56
CA LEU A 320 -35.38 -31.68 21.68
C LEU A 320 -34.55 -32.77 20.97
N VAL A 321 -34.97 -33.16 19.78
CA VAL A 321 -34.05 -33.64 18.74
C VAL A 321 -34.20 -32.70 17.55
N VAL A 322 -33.21 -31.83 17.36
CA VAL A 322 -33.13 -30.96 16.18
C VAL A 322 -32.45 -31.75 15.07
N THR A 323 -33.21 -32.08 14.04
CA THR A 323 -32.67 -32.65 12.79
C THR A 323 -32.33 -31.51 11.82
N PRO A 324 -31.45 -31.72 10.82
CA PRO A 324 -31.17 -30.72 9.80
C PRO A 324 -32.43 -30.19 9.09
N GLY A 325 -33.44 -31.05 8.94
CA GLY A 325 -34.74 -30.68 8.37
C GLY A 325 -35.55 -29.72 9.26
N THR A 326 -35.60 -29.97 10.57
CA THR A 326 -36.32 -29.08 11.51
C THR A 326 -35.60 -27.73 11.65
N ALA A 327 -34.26 -27.72 11.64
CA ALA A 327 -33.49 -26.47 11.68
C ALA A 327 -33.69 -25.60 10.43
N SER A 328 -33.74 -26.23 9.24
CA SER A 328 -34.00 -25.50 7.99
C SER A 328 -35.44 -24.98 7.91
N THR A 329 -36.41 -25.75 8.42
CA THR A 329 -37.83 -25.36 8.41
C THR A 329 -38.10 -24.21 9.39
N ASP A 330 -37.51 -24.23 10.58
CA ASP A 330 -37.63 -23.13 11.56
C ASP A 330 -36.95 -21.85 11.07
N ALA A 331 -35.78 -21.96 10.43
CA ALA A 331 -35.11 -20.83 9.80
C ALA A 331 -35.96 -20.20 8.67
N THR A 332 -36.68 -21.04 7.92
CA THR A 332 -37.57 -20.57 6.84
C THR A 332 -38.84 -19.93 7.39
N LEU A 333 -39.43 -20.47 8.46
CA LEU A 333 -40.60 -19.90 9.12
C LEU A 333 -40.29 -18.59 9.85
N GLY A 334 -39.08 -18.43 10.39
CA GLY A 334 -38.59 -17.18 10.98
C GLY A 334 -38.52 -16.02 9.99
N LEU A 335 -38.33 -16.29 8.70
CA LEU A 335 -38.32 -15.28 7.63
C LEU A 335 -39.72 -14.79 7.23
N VAL A 336 -40.78 -15.54 7.55
CA VAL A 336 -42.17 -15.22 7.14
C VAL A 336 -42.91 -14.34 8.16
N ARG A 337 -42.44 -14.27 9.42
CA ARG A 337 -43.02 -13.38 10.44
C ARG A 337 -42.27 -12.04 10.50
N VAL A 338 -42.67 -11.10 9.65
CA VAL A 338 -42.35 -9.68 9.80
C VAL A 338 -43.42 -9.03 10.71
N PRO A 339 -43.10 -8.48 11.89
CA PRO A 339 -43.95 -7.50 12.52
C PRO A 339 -43.86 -6.20 11.71
N SER A 340 -44.97 -5.78 11.12
CA SER A 340 -45.11 -4.50 10.45
C SER A 340 -44.97 -3.35 11.46
N ASN A 341 -43.78 -2.74 11.54
CA ASN A 341 -43.57 -1.30 11.69
C ASN A 341 -42.11 -1.00 12.07
N LYS A 342 -41.32 -0.63 11.07
CA LYS A 342 -40.31 0.45 11.09
C LYS A 342 -39.62 0.45 9.72
N THR A 343 -39.70 1.58 9.04
CA THR A 343 -38.99 1.86 7.80
C THR A 343 -37.48 1.80 8.05
N GLY A 344 -36.86 0.72 7.64
CA GLY A 344 -35.41 0.50 7.65
C GLY A 344 -35.11 -0.64 6.68
N ALA A 345 -34.26 -0.38 5.69
CA ALA A 345 -33.91 -1.31 4.63
C ALA A 345 -33.40 -2.65 5.21
N ALA A 346 -33.81 -3.74 4.56
CA ALA A 346 -33.48 -5.09 4.98
C ALA A 346 -31.98 -5.38 4.85
N GLY A 347 -31.36 -5.74 5.98
CA GLY A 347 -30.24 -6.67 6.11
C GLY A 347 -29.10 -6.57 5.10
N HIS A 348 -28.30 -5.51 5.16
CA HIS A 348 -26.94 -5.53 4.64
C HIS A 348 -26.06 -6.39 5.58
N GLY A 349 -25.35 -7.38 5.03
CA GLY A 349 -24.30 -8.15 5.72
C GLY A 349 -23.02 -7.32 5.95
N GLU A 350 -23.16 -6.07 6.36
CA GLU A 350 -22.10 -5.04 6.35
C GLU A 350 -21.23 -5.01 7.61
N LEU A 351 -21.54 -5.77 8.66
CA LEU A 351 -20.85 -5.62 9.95
C LEU A 351 -19.59 -6.46 10.15
N ASN A 352 -19.20 -7.36 9.22
CA ASN A 352 -18.10 -8.31 9.46
C ASN A 352 -16.83 -8.14 8.61
N ASN A 353 -16.73 -7.18 7.67
CA ASN A 353 -15.53 -7.04 6.81
C ASN A 353 -14.51 -5.96 7.26
N ALA A 354 -14.84 -5.05 8.16
CA ALA A 354 -13.88 -4.05 8.64
C ALA A 354 -12.68 -4.68 9.39
N THR A 355 -12.89 -5.86 9.98
CA THR A 355 -11.87 -6.59 10.75
C THR A 355 -10.76 -7.18 9.87
N SER A 356 -11.07 -7.55 8.62
CA SER A 356 -10.09 -8.09 7.65
C SER A 356 -9.26 -6.99 6.99
N TRP A 357 -9.81 -5.79 6.81
CA TRP A 357 -9.09 -4.62 6.29
C TRP A 357 -7.90 -4.19 7.14
N ASP A 358 -7.89 -4.58 8.41
CA ASP A 358 -6.84 -4.25 9.36
C ASP A 358 -5.79 -5.36 9.49
N GLU A 359 -5.95 -6.46 8.77
CA GLU A 359 -5.00 -7.57 8.87
C GLU A 359 -3.76 -7.35 8.02
N PHE A 360 -3.88 -6.88 6.78
CA PHE A 360 -2.72 -6.76 5.90
C PHE A 360 -2.77 -5.48 5.08
N PRO A 361 -1.62 -4.91 4.69
CA PRO A 361 -1.60 -3.80 3.76
C PRO A 361 -2.27 -4.23 2.46
N ASN A 362 -3.30 -3.50 2.05
CA ASN A 362 -4.04 -3.82 0.84
C ASN A 362 -3.30 -3.24 -0.36
N GLY A 363 -2.63 -4.11 -1.11
CA GLY A 363 -2.07 -3.76 -2.40
C GLY A 363 -3.16 -3.38 -3.42
N ARG A 364 -2.74 -3.23 -4.67
CA ARG A 364 -3.61 -2.86 -5.80
C ARG A 364 -4.92 -3.64 -5.90
N PHE A 365 -4.91 -4.92 -5.55
CA PHE A 365 -6.06 -5.83 -5.65
C PHE A 365 -6.79 -6.04 -4.32
N GLY A 366 -6.44 -5.30 -3.27
CA GLY A 366 -7.19 -5.34 -2.02
C GLY A 366 -8.49 -4.54 -2.12
N ASP A 367 -9.25 -4.55 -1.02
CA ASP A 367 -10.51 -3.81 -0.90
C ASP A 367 -10.26 -2.28 -1.00
N ALA A 368 -10.86 -1.61 -1.99
CA ALA A 368 -10.71 -0.15 -2.22
C ALA A 368 -11.24 0.71 -1.07
N LYS A 369 -12.10 0.14 -0.22
CA LYS A 369 -12.64 0.78 0.98
C LYS A 369 -11.63 0.73 2.14
N SER A 370 -10.60 -0.11 2.05
CA SER A 370 -9.58 -0.18 3.10
C SER A 370 -8.77 1.13 3.14
N PRO A 371 -8.54 1.70 4.34
CA PRO A 371 -7.64 2.84 4.49
C PRO A 371 -6.20 2.58 4.04
N ALA A 372 -5.79 1.31 4.02
CA ALA A 372 -4.47 0.89 3.57
C ALA A 372 -4.41 0.60 2.05
N TYR A 373 -5.49 0.87 1.31
CA TYR A 373 -5.57 0.63 -0.13
C TYR A 373 -4.69 1.60 -0.94
N GLY A 374 -3.84 1.04 -1.80
CA GLY A 374 -3.07 1.80 -2.79
C GLY A 374 -1.63 2.09 -2.36
N ASP A 375 -1.07 3.21 -2.82
CA ASP A 375 0.32 3.61 -2.51
C ASP A 375 0.50 3.75 -1.00
N LEU A 376 1.48 3.07 -0.43
CA LEU A 376 1.84 3.18 1.00
C LEU A 376 2.55 4.52 1.32
N GLY A 377 2.29 5.58 0.57
CA GLY A 377 3.03 6.85 0.62
C GLY A 377 4.50 6.69 0.21
N PRO A 378 5.48 7.31 0.92
CA PRO A 378 6.91 7.16 0.62
C PRO A 378 7.41 5.71 0.73
N TRP A 379 6.61 4.82 1.33
CA TRP A 379 6.89 3.40 1.51
C TRP A 379 6.34 2.50 0.39
N GLY A 380 5.47 3.04 -0.46
CA GLY A 380 4.83 2.31 -1.56
C GLY A 380 5.37 2.70 -2.93
N SER A 381 5.96 3.88 -3.01
CA SER A 381 6.61 4.37 -4.23
C SER A 381 7.81 3.48 -4.47
N LEU A 382 7.81 2.70 -5.56
CA LEU A 382 9.05 2.14 -6.09
C LEU A 382 10.03 3.31 -6.26
N PRO A 383 11.31 3.15 -5.90
CA PRO A 383 12.24 4.25 -6.10
C PRO A 383 12.27 4.54 -7.60
N ALA A 384 12.29 5.83 -7.96
CA ALA A 384 12.78 6.26 -9.26
C ALA A 384 14.26 5.84 -9.31
N GLY A 385 14.47 4.61 -9.78
CA GLY A 385 15.72 3.88 -9.53
C GLY A 385 15.54 2.39 -9.76
N VAL A 386 14.78 2.01 -10.78
CA VAL A 386 15.25 0.88 -11.57
C VAL A 386 16.38 1.47 -12.40
N GLN A 387 17.62 1.08 -12.09
CA GLN A 387 18.79 1.21 -12.96
C GLN A 387 18.32 1.26 -14.40
N GLN A 388 18.79 2.22 -15.20
CA GLN A 388 18.73 2.19 -16.66
C GLN A 388 18.52 0.76 -17.13
N ASP A 389 17.26 0.41 -17.44
CA ASP A 389 16.91 -0.91 -17.91
C ASP A 389 17.44 -0.95 -19.35
N ALA A 390 18.77 -1.00 -19.51
CA ALA A 390 19.46 -1.05 -20.79
C ALA A 390 18.93 -2.24 -21.62
N HIS A 391 18.39 -3.26 -20.94
CA HIS A 391 17.71 -4.39 -21.53
C HIS A 391 16.38 -4.06 -22.23
N LEU A 392 15.72 -2.94 -21.93
CA LEU A 392 14.51 -2.48 -22.64
C LEU A 392 14.85 -1.84 -24.00
N GLY A 393 16.11 -1.45 -24.22
CA GLY A 393 16.60 -0.96 -25.51
C GLY A 393 15.92 0.31 -26.03
N HIS A 394 15.76 0.40 -27.35
CA HIS A 394 15.22 1.57 -28.06
C HIS A 394 14.02 1.17 -28.95
N PRO A 395 12.81 1.02 -28.38
CA PRO A 395 11.64 0.57 -29.15
C PRO A 395 11.14 1.69 -30.07
N ARG A 396 11.07 1.45 -31.39
CA ARG A 396 10.60 2.44 -32.38
C ARG A 396 9.31 2.05 -33.06
N THR A 397 8.91 0.78 -32.93
CA THR A 397 7.70 0.23 -33.51
C THR A 397 6.89 -0.55 -32.48
N LYS A 398 5.61 -0.76 -32.76
CA LYS A 398 4.76 -1.65 -31.93
C LYS A 398 5.32 -3.08 -31.86
N ALA A 399 6.01 -3.54 -32.90
CA ALA A 399 6.64 -4.86 -32.92
C ALA A 399 7.81 -4.94 -31.92
N ASP A 400 8.57 -3.86 -31.76
CA ASP A 400 9.64 -3.80 -30.76
C ASP A 400 9.08 -3.92 -29.34
N LEU A 401 7.98 -3.21 -29.05
CA LEU A 401 7.28 -3.35 -27.77
C LEU A 401 6.77 -4.78 -27.56
N THR A 402 6.12 -5.38 -28.57
CA THR A 402 5.70 -6.79 -28.49
C THR A 402 6.89 -7.71 -28.17
N ASN A 403 8.05 -7.50 -28.79
CA ASN A 403 9.25 -8.30 -28.54
C ASN A 403 9.80 -8.12 -27.12
N ILE A 404 9.71 -6.92 -26.54
CA ILE A 404 10.11 -6.65 -25.16
C ILE A 404 9.21 -7.41 -24.17
N PHE A 405 7.89 -7.32 -24.34
CA PHE A 405 6.95 -8.06 -23.48
C PHE A 405 7.12 -9.58 -23.62
N LEU A 406 7.36 -10.08 -24.85
CA LEU A 406 7.70 -11.50 -25.07
C LEU A 406 9.03 -11.89 -24.42
N ALA A 407 10.06 -11.04 -24.51
CA ALA A 407 11.35 -11.30 -23.88
C ALA A 407 11.22 -11.43 -22.36
N TYR A 408 10.36 -10.63 -21.73
CA TYR A 408 10.07 -10.76 -20.30
C TYR A 408 9.36 -12.07 -19.98
N LEU A 409 8.31 -12.40 -20.73
CA LEU A 409 7.56 -13.66 -20.54
C LEU A 409 8.46 -14.90 -20.74
N GLU A 410 9.41 -14.84 -21.67
CA GLU A 410 10.39 -15.90 -21.93
C GLU A 410 11.57 -15.90 -20.94
N GLY A 411 11.61 -14.96 -19.99
CA GLY A 411 12.69 -14.84 -19.01
C GLY A 411 14.03 -14.35 -19.58
N ARG A 412 14.03 -13.81 -20.81
CA ARG A 412 15.22 -13.23 -21.46
C ARG A 412 15.59 -11.87 -20.87
N ILE A 413 14.62 -11.13 -20.35
CA ILE A 413 14.84 -9.92 -19.55
C ILE A 413 14.20 -10.08 -18.17
N PRO A 414 14.81 -9.53 -17.11
CA PRO A 414 14.38 -9.80 -15.74
C PRO A 414 13.14 -9.01 -15.30
N THR A 415 12.88 -7.86 -15.94
CA THR A 415 11.86 -6.89 -15.50
C THR A 415 11.26 -6.14 -16.70
N THR A 416 10.10 -5.52 -16.46
CA THR A 416 9.51 -4.49 -17.33
C THR A 416 9.06 -3.30 -16.46
N PRO A 417 8.72 -2.14 -17.05
CA PRO A 417 8.17 -1.02 -16.29
C PRO A 417 6.87 -1.36 -15.52
N PHE A 418 6.14 -2.39 -15.94
CA PHE A 418 4.93 -2.87 -15.26
C PHE A 418 5.23 -3.95 -14.20
N SER A 419 6.39 -4.61 -14.30
CA SER A 419 6.77 -5.74 -13.45
C SER A 419 8.23 -5.62 -13.00
N PRO A 420 8.48 -5.07 -11.79
CA PRO A 420 9.84 -4.85 -11.26
C PRO A 420 10.51 -6.13 -10.74
N LEU A 421 9.85 -7.28 -10.87
CA LEU A 421 10.31 -8.60 -10.45
C LEU A 421 10.23 -9.58 -11.63
N ALA A 422 11.04 -10.64 -11.54
CA ALA A 422 10.97 -11.75 -12.47
C ALA A 422 9.58 -12.39 -12.48
N LEU A 423 9.24 -13.02 -13.61
CA LEU A 423 7.95 -13.68 -13.80
C LEU A 423 7.70 -14.73 -12.70
N SER A 424 6.53 -14.67 -12.05
CA SER A 424 6.16 -15.61 -11.00
C SER A 424 6.05 -17.04 -11.53
N GLU A 425 6.36 -18.04 -10.69
CA GLU A 425 6.18 -19.46 -11.04
C GLU A 425 4.72 -19.78 -11.44
N GLU A 426 3.77 -19.12 -10.80
CA GLU A 426 2.34 -19.20 -11.12
C GLU A 426 2.04 -18.74 -12.55
N SER A 427 2.62 -17.63 -13.00
CA SER A 427 2.41 -17.11 -14.36
C SER A 427 2.98 -18.06 -15.42
N LYS A 428 3.98 -18.88 -15.07
CA LYS A 428 4.53 -19.91 -15.98
C LYS A 428 3.51 -20.98 -16.34
N LEU A 429 2.52 -21.23 -15.49
CA LEU A 429 1.44 -22.21 -15.75
C LEU A 429 0.57 -21.81 -16.96
N ILE A 430 0.50 -20.51 -17.28
CA ILE A 430 -0.30 -19.95 -18.38
C ILE A 430 0.56 -19.23 -19.43
N LEU A 431 1.88 -19.42 -19.38
CA LEU A 431 2.85 -18.74 -20.26
C LEU A 431 2.53 -18.88 -21.76
N PRO A 432 2.15 -20.05 -22.31
CA PRO A 432 1.80 -20.16 -23.72
C PRO A 432 0.64 -19.23 -24.12
N HIS A 433 -0.34 -19.06 -23.24
CA HIS A 433 -1.50 -18.20 -23.45
C HIS A 433 -1.11 -16.73 -23.41
N LEU A 434 -0.32 -16.32 -22.41
CA LEU A 434 0.18 -14.94 -22.28
C LEU A 434 1.03 -14.55 -23.51
N ALA A 435 1.89 -15.45 -23.99
CA ALA A 435 2.68 -15.24 -25.18
C ALA A 435 1.81 -15.13 -26.45
N ALA A 436 0.74 -15.91 -26.57
CA ALA A 436 -0.20 -15.81 -27.68
C ALA A 436 -0.95 -14.47 -27.71
N LEU A 437 -1.44 -14.00 -26.55
CA LEU A 437 -2.06 -12.67 -26.42
C LEU A 437 -1.07 -11.55 -26.75
N THR A 438 0.17 -11.66 -26.25
CA THR A 438 1.22 -10.67 -26.53
C THR A 438 1.55 -10.61 -28.03
N ARG A 439 1.64 -11.75 -28.71
CA ARG A 439 1.85 -11.80 -30.18
C ARG A 439 0.70 -11.19 -30.97
N ARG A 440 -0.54 -11.27 -30.47
CA ARG A 440 -1.71 -10.55 -31.02
C ARG A 440 -1.61 -9.03 -30.86
N GLY A 441 -0.69 -8.55 -30.01
CA GLY A 441 -0.53 -7.14 -29.69
C GLY A 441 -1.26 -6.71 -28.42
N TRP A 442 -1.73 -7.65 -27.61
CA TRP A 442 -2.31 -7.41 -26.30
C TRP A 442 -1.22 -7.56 -25.24
N TRP A 443 -0.66 -6.45 -24.81
CA TRP A 443 0.51 -6.45 -23.93
C TRP A 443 0.09 -6.62 -22.48
N THR A 444 0.28 -7.84 -21.95
CA THR A 444 -0.17 -8.24 -20.62
C THR A 444 0.66 -7.59 -19.52
N VAL A 445 -0.03 -7.05 -18.50
CA VAL A 445 0.57 -6.36 -17.34
C VAL A 445 0.12 -6.95 -16.00
N GLY A 446 -0.81 -7.90 -16.01
CA GLY A 446 -1.21 -8.67 -14.84
C GLY A 446 -1.95 -9.93 -15.25
N SER A 447 -1.77 -11.03 -14.53
CA SER A 447 -2.43 -12.29 -14.82
C SER A 447 -2.38 -13.24 -13.64
N GLN A 448 -3.37 -14.13 -13.56
CA GLN A 448 -3.29 -15.32 -12.71
C GLN A 448 -4.04 -16.50 -13.35
N PRO A 449 -3.61 -17.75 -13.14
CA PRO A 449 -4.33 -18.95 -13.58
C PRO A 449 -5.62 -19.16 -12.78
N ALA A 450 -6.46 -20.10 -13.24
CA ALA A 450 -7.50 -20.63 -12.38
C ALA A 450 -6.93 -21.75 -11.50
N VAL A 451 -7.33 -21.76 -10.24
CA VAL A 451 -6.93 -22.76 -9.25
C VAL A 451 -8.18 -23.29 -8.55
N ASP A 452 -8.32 -24.61 -8.50
CA ASP A 452 -9.44 -25.29 -7.86
C ASP A 452 -8.93 -26.19 -6.75
N CYS A 453 -9.13 -25.75 -5.49
CA CYS A 453 -8.89 -26.53 -4.29
C CYS A 453 -7.43 -27.04 -4.13
N THR A 454 -6.45 -26.19 -4.40
CA THR A 454 -5.03 -26.53 -4.19
C THR A 454 -4.66 -26.42 -2.71
N PRO A 455 -3.81 -27.30 -2.15
CA PRO A 455 -3.35 -27.18 -0.77
C PRO A 455 -2.70 -25.81 -0.48
N ALA A 456 -2.94 -25.27 0.72
CA ALA A 456 -2.37 -23.99 1.16
C ALA A 456 -0.84 -23.98 1.24
N ASP A 457 -0.20 -25.14 1.34
CA ASP A 457 1.25 -25.31 1.36
C ASP A 457 1.85 -25.64 -0.01
N ASP A 458 1.07 -25.51 -1.09
CA ASP A 458 1.58 -25.64 -2.45
C ASP A 458 2.69 -24.61 -2.74
N PRO A 459 3.83 -25.02 -3.33
CA PRO A 459 4.99 -24.15 -3.51
C PRO A 459 4.80 -23.04 -4.55
N VAL A 460 3.77 -23.11 -5.39
CA VAL A 460 3.54 -22.18 -6.51
C VAL A 460 2.41 -21.21 -6.20
N VAL A 461 1.25 -21.71 -5.78
CA VAL A 461 0.04 -20.90 -5.56
C VAL A 461 -0.46 -20.92 -4.11
N GLY A 462 0.18 -21.72 -3.24
CA GLY A 462 -0.20 -21.88 -1.84
C GLY A 462 0.11 -20.65 -0.99
N TRP A 463 -0.82 -20.30 -0.10
CA TRP A 463 -0.68 -19.28 0.91
C TRP A 463 -1.61 -19.58 2.11
N GLY A 464 -1.28 -19.01 3.26
CA GLY A 464 -2.05 -19.11 4.50
C GLY A 464 -1.72 -20.35 5.35
N PRO A 465 -2.51 -20.61 6.41
CA PRO A 465 -2.26 -21.71 7.33
C PRO A 465 -2.22 -23.09 6.65
N ARG A 466 -1.35 -23.97 7.17
CA ARG A 466 -1.28 -25.37 6.74
C ARG A 466 -2.63 -26.08 6.91
N ASN A 467 -2.86 -27.10 6.07
CA ASN A 467 -4.11 -27.88 5.99
C ASN A 467 -5.34 -27.09 5.51
N GLY A 468 -5.15 -25.92 4.91
CA GLY A 468 -6.18 -25.22 4.15
C GLY A 468 -6.14 -25.50 2.65
N TYR A 469 -7.06 -24.86 1.93
CA TYR A 469 -7.15 -24.91 0.48
C TYR A 469 -7.29 -23.51 -0.11
N VAL A 470 -6.61 -23.27 -1.23
CA VAL A 470 -6.63 -22.01 -1.99
C VAL A 470 -7.34 -22.19 -3.32
N PHE A 471 -7.96 -21.10 -3.78
CA PHE A 471 -8.76 -21.05 -4.99
C PHE A 471 -8.51 -19.74 -5.74
N GLN A 472 -8.56 -19.80 -7.07
CA GLN A 472 -8.37 -18.63 -7.93
C GLN A 472 -9.26 -18.70 -9.16
N LYS A 473 -9.86 -17.58 -9.53
CA LYS A 473 -10.43 -17.35 -10.87
C LYS A 473 -9.33 -16.89 -11.81
N ALA A 474 -9.33 -17.38 -13.05
CA ALA A 474 -8.42 -16.86 -14.05
C ALA A 474 -8.76 -15.40 -14.37
N PHE A 475 -7.75 -14.54 -14.41
CA PHE A 475 -7.87 -13.18 -14.95
C PHE A 475 -6.63 -12.81 -15.75
N VAL A 476 -6.80 -11.84 -16.65
CA VAL A 476 -5.69 -11.18 -17.33
C VAL A 476 -5.99 -9.70 -17.50
N GLU A 477 -4.95 -8.88 -17.39
CA GLU A 477 -4.98 -7.46 -17.68
C GLU A 477 -3.94 -7.11 -18.73
N PHE A 478 -4.30 -6.28 -19.71
CA PHE A 478 -3.43 -5.94 -20.83
C PHE A 478 -3.79 -4.59 -21.47
N PHE A 479 -2.83 -4.03 -22.22
CA PHE A 479 -3.04 -2.91 -23.11
C PHE A 479 -3.35 -3.37 -24.54
N CYS A 480 -4.43 -2.86 -25.13
CA CYS A 480 -4.84 -3.17 -26.52
C CYS A 480 -5.33 -1.93 -27.28
N GLU A 481 -5.68 -2.10 -28.57
CA GLU A 481 -6.25 -1.02 -29.38
C GLU A 481 -7.75 -0.89 -29.12
N GLU A 482 -8.34 0.27 -29.40
CA GLU A 482 -9.79 0.49 -29.27
C GLU A 482 -10.63 -0.51 -30.08
N ALA A 483 -10.13 -0.94 -31.24
CA ALA A 483 -10.78 -1.95 -32.07
C ALA A 483 -10.90 -3.31 -31.34
N ASP A 484 -9.91 -3.66 -30.52
CA ASP A 484 -9.92 -4.88 -29.71
C ASP A 484 -10.93 -4.80 -28.57
N VAL A 485 -11.09 -3.62 -27.94
CA VAL A 485 -12.11 -3.37 -26.91
C VAL A 485 -13.52 -3.57 -27.49
N ARG A 486 -13.78 -2.99 -28.67
CA ARG A 486 -15.06 -3.16 -29.37
C ARG A 486 -15.30 -4.61 -29.79
N TRP A 487 -14.24 -5.32 -30.18
CA TRP A 487 -14.33 -6.76 -30.46
C TRP A 487 -14.70 -7.54 -29.19
N LEU A 488 -14.02 -7.25 -28.07
CA LEU A 488 -14.24 -7.92 -26.80
C LEU A 488 -15.68 -7.71 -26.32
N GLU A 489 -16.21 -6.49 -26.39
CA GLU A 489 -17.59 -6.18 -26.02
C GLU A 489 -18.60 -7.05 -26.79
N ARG A 490 -18.46 -7.13 -28.13
CA ARG A 490 -19.32 -7.99 -28.96
C ARG A 490 -19.17 -9.46 -28.61
N HIS A 491 -17.93 -9.90 -28.43
CA HIS A 491 -17.61 -11.29 -28.12
C HIS A 491 -18.18 -11.73 -26.77
N VAL A 492 -18.08 -10.87 -25.75
CA VAL A 492 -18.69 -11.09 -24.43
C VAL A 492 -20.21 -11.16 -24.55
N ARG A 493 -20.85 -10.20 -25.24
CA ARG A 493 -22.31 -10.22 -25.43
C ARG A 493 -22.80 -11.49 -26.13
N ALA A 494 -22.04 -12.02 -27.09
CA ALA A 494 -22.41 -13.21 -27.84
C ALA A 494 -22.11 -14.53 -27.12
N ARG A 495 -20.98 -14.62 -26.39
CA ARG A 495 -20.40 -15.91 -25.96
C ARG A 495 -20.13 -16.04 -24.46
N ALA A 496 -20.16 -14.95 -23.68
CA ALA A 496 -19.78 -15.03 -22.27
C ALA A 496 -20.74 -15.84 -21.40
N GLN A 497 -22.04 -15.89 -21.76
CA GLN A 497 -23.07 -16.62 -21.00
C GLN A 497 -23.09 -16.27 -19.49
N GLY A 498 -22.68 -15.06 -19.12
CA GLY A 498 -22.58 -14.61 -17.72
C GLY A 498 -21.34 -15.10 -16.95
N TRP A 499 -20.41 -15.81 -17.59
CA TRP A 499 -19.18 -16.30 -16.96
C TRP A 499 -18.00 -15.33 -16.99
N ILE A 500 -18.15 -14.18 -17.67
CA ILE A 500 -17.06 -13.25 -17.90
C ILE A 500 -17.48 -11.86 -17.46
N ASP A 501 -16.61 -11.27 -16.66
CA ASP A 501 -16.65 -9.86 -16.32
C ASP A 501 -15.40 -9.17 -16.89
N TRP A 502 -15.59 -7.99 -17.46
CA TRP A 502 -14.52 -7.19 -18.04
C TRP A 502 -14.74 -5.71 -17.81
N ILE A 503 -13.64 -4.99 -17.78
CA ILE A 503 -13.56 -3.55 -17.57
C ILE A 503 -12.44 -2.99 -18.42
N ALA A 504 -12.71 -1.89 -19.12
CA ALA A 504 -11.74 -1.21 -19.96
C ALA A 504 -11.84 0.30 -19.80
N ALA A 505 -10.69 0.96 -19.83
CA ALA A 505 -10.63 2.40 -19.84
C ALA A 505 -9.38 2.93 -20.53
N ASP A 506 -9.47 4.16 -21.01
CA ASP A 506 -8.34 4.89 -21.58
C ASP A 506 -7.84 6.03 -20.67
N VAL A 507 -6.75 6.68 -21.08
CA VAL A 507 -6.18 7.81 -20.34
C VAL A 507 -7.13 9.02 -20.30
N HIS A 508 -8.02 9.16 -21.29
CA HIS A 508 -8.95 10.28 -21.44
C HIS A 508 -10.22 10.13 -20.59
N GLY A 509 -10.38 9.02 -19.87
CA GLY A 509 -11.52 8.79 -18.98
C GLY A 509 -12.73 8.17 -19.67
N ARG A 510 -12.59 7.68 -20.91
CA ARG A 510 -13.60 6.81 -21.50
C ARG A 510 -13.53 5.44 -20.83
N PHE A 511 -14.70 4.83 -20.65
CA PHE A 511 -14.87 3.66 -19.83
C PHE A 511 -15.93 2.73 -20.44
N GLU A 512 -15.62 1.44 -20.54
CA GLU A 512 -16.51 0.41 -21.06
C GLU A 512 -16.42 -0.83 -20.16
N SER A 513 -17.56 -1.42 -19.77
CA SER A 513 -17.57 -2.58 -18.87
C SER A 513 -18.94 -3.27 -18.87
N ASN A 514 -18.97 -4.55 -18.51
CA ASN A 514 -20.19 -5.25 -18.10
C ASN A 514 -20.31 -5.44 -16.57
N LEU A 515 -19.36 -4.92 -15.78
CA LEU A 515 -19.44 -4.92 -14.33
C LEU A 515 -20.57 -4.02 -13.85
N VAL A 516 -21.41 -4.56 -12.97
CA VAL A 516 -22.37 -3.78 -12.19
C VAL A 516 -21.59 -2.81 -11.30
N ALA A 517 -22.09 -1.58 -11.10
CA ALA A 517 -21.34 -0.49 -10.47
C ALA A 517 -20.73 -0.86 -9.11
N ASP A 518 -21.46 -1.63 -8.28
CA ASP A 518 -21.02 -2.06 -6.95
C ASP A 518 -20.55 -3.52 -6.91
N ALA A 519 -20.29 -4.14 -8.07
CA ALA A 519 -19.86 -5.54 -8.13
C ALA A 519 -18.43 -5.68 -7.59
N ARG A 520 -18.26 -6.65 -6.68
CA ARG A 520 -16.97 -7.01 -6.09
C ARG A 520 -16.63 -8.44 -6.46
N ASN A 521 -15.66 -8.61 -7.34
CA ASN A 521 -15.27 -9.94 -7.78
C ASN A 521 -14.07 -10.43 -6.99
N ALA A 522 -14.33 -11.24 -5.97
CA ALA A 522 -13.28 -12.05 -5.35
C ALA A 522 -12.71 -13.01 -6.41
N VAL A 523 -11.42 -12.88 -6.68
CA VAL A 523 -10.70 -13.71 -7.66
C VAL A 523 -9.67 -14.61 -7.00
N THR A 524 -9.28 -14.36 -5.75
CA THR A 524 -8.42 -15.26 -4.95
C THR A 524 -8.96 -15.38 -3.54
N TRP A 525 -9.17 -16.60 -3.07
CA TRP A 525 -9.66 -16.88 -1.72
C TRP A 525 -9.10 -18.19 -1.16
N GLY A 526 -9.14 -18.32 0.16
CA GLY A 526 -8.66 -19.48 0.89
C GLY A 526 -9.66 -19.93 1.95
N VAL A 527 -9.71 -21.23 2.19
CA VAL A 527 -10.52 -21.88 3.21
C VAL A 527 -9.57 -22.60 4.16
N PHE A 528 -9.50 -22.15 5.41
CA PHE A 528 -8.54 -22.64 6.40
C PHE A 528 -9.24 -23.23 7.63
N PRO A 529 -8.71 -24.29 8.26
CA PRO A 529 -9.31 -24.89 9.45
C PRO A 529 -9.47 -23.88 10.59
N GLY A 530 -10.69 -23.76 11.12
CA GLY A 530 -10.99 -22.89 12.27
C GLY A 530 -10.99 -21.38 11.95
N GLN A 531 -11.00 -21.00 10.67
CA GLN A 531 -11.07 -19.60 10.23
C GLN A 531 -12.25 -19.39 9.28
N GLU A 532 -12.72 -18.15 9.15
CA GLU A 532 -13.63 -17.77 8.08
C GLU A 532 -12.92 -17.79 6.72
N ILE A 533 -13.69 -17.71 5.63
CA ILE A 533 -13.12 -17.65 4.28
C ILE A 533 -12.33 -16.34 4.13
N VAL A 534 -11.06 -16.45 3.78
CA VAL A 534 -10.18 -15.30 3.58
C VAL A 534 -10.12 -14.96 2.09
N GLN A 535 -10.31 -13.69 1.74
CA GLN A 535 -10.24 -13.20 0.36
C GLN A 535 -9.08 -12.20 0.27
N THR A 536 -8.14 -12.43 -0.65
CA THR A 536 -6.91 -11.62 -0.76
C THR A 536 -6.88 -10.74 -1.99
N THR A 537 -7.61 -11.12 -3.05
CA THR A 537 -7.60 -10.41 -4.33
C THR A 537 -9.03 -10.20 -4.81
N ILE A 538 -9.39 -8.94 -5.03
CA ILE A 538 -10.68 -8.46 -5.54
C ILE A 538 -10.44 -7.63 -6.80
N ILE A 539 -11.30 -7.82 -7.80
CA ILE A 539 -11.37 -6.95 -8.98
C ILE A 539 -12.71 -6.22 -8.94
N GLU A 540 -12.65 -4.89 -8.84
CA GLU A 540 -13.81 -3.99 -8.80
C GLU A 540 -13.50 -2.69 -9.54
N ARG A 541 -14.55 -1.92 -9.88
CA ARG A 541 -14.44 -0.71 -10.69
C ARG A 541 -13.53 0.35 -10.05
N GLU A 542 -13.74 0.63 -8.77
CA GLU A 542 -13.03 1.67 -8.02
C GLU A 542 -11.51 1.39 -8.00
N SER A 543 -11.14 0.14 -7.72
CA SER A 543 -9.75 -0.31 -7.74
C SER A 543 -9.12 -0.18 -9.12
N PHE A 544 -9.87 -0.53 -10.18
CA PHE A 544 -9.41 -0.42 -11.55
C PHE A 544 -9.21 1.04 -11.97
N GLU A 545 -10.12 1.94 -11.61
CA GLU A 545 -10.02 3.37 -11.91
C GLU A 545 -8.83 4.03 -11.18
N SER A 546 -8.59 3.65 -9.92
CA SER A 546 -7.41 4.10 -9.18
C SER A 546 -6.12 3.62 -9.83
N TRP A 547 -6.06 2.34 -10.23
CA TRP A 547 -4.91 1.75 -10.92
C TRP A 547 -4.67 2.34 -12.31
N LYS A 548 -5.73 2.59 -13.09
CA LYS A 548 -5.65 3.09 -14.47
C LYS A 548 -4.70 4.27 -14.59
N THR A 549 -4.86 5.25 -13.70
CA THR A 549 -4.05 6.47 -13.71
C THR A 549 -2.56 6.14 -13.58
N GLU A 550 -2.22 5.22 -12.68
CA GLU A 550 -0.86 4.76 -12.47
C GLU A 550 -0.35 3.94 -13.67
N ALA A 551 -1.14 3.01 -14.20
CA ALA A 551 -0.79 2.21 -15.37
C ALA A 551 -0.43 3.06 -16.60
N PHE A 552 -1.19 4.12 -16.87
CA PHE A 552 -0.88 5.04 -17.97
C PHE A 552 0.31 5.96 -17.65
N SER A 553 0.55 6.26 -16.38
CA SER A 553 1.73 7.04 -15.97
C SER A 553 3.04 6.31 -16.25
N ILE A 554 3.06 4.98 -16.10
CA ILE A 554 4.23 4.11 -16.38
C ILE A 554 4.69 4.25 -17.85
N TRP A 555 3.76 4.42 -18.80
CA TRP A 555 4.12 4.69 -20.20
C TRP A 555 4.82 6.04 -20.38
N SER A 556 4.36 7.07 -19.67
CA SER A 556 4.98 8.40 -19.71
C SER A 556 6.36 8.38 -19.06
N GLU A 557 6.49 7.62 -17.98
CA GLU A 557 7.73 7.37 -17.26
C GLU A 557 8.77 6.74 -18.19
N TRP A 558 8.40 5.63 -18.82
CA TRP A 558 9.26 4.96 -19.79
C TRP A 558 9.63 5.89 -20.96
N ALA A 559 8.68 6.70 -21.44
CA ALA A 559 8.94 7.67 -22.51
C ALA A 559 9.96 8.74 -22.09
N SER A 560 9.99 9.12 -20.81
CA SER A 560 10.87 10.17 -20.28
C SER A 560 12.35 9.80 -20.30
N HIS A 561 12.68 8.50 -20.39
CA HIS A 561 14.05 8.01 -20.54
C HIS A 561 14.64 8.35 -21.92
N TYR A 562 13.80 8.75 -22.88
CA TYR A 562 14.21 9.09 -24.23
C TYR A 562 14.08 10.60 -24.51
N LYS A 563 14.90 11.10 -25.45
CA LYS A 563 14.90 12.53 -25.81
C LYS A 563 13.52 12.97 -26.31
N PRO A 564 13.08 14.22 -26.02
CA PRO A 564 11.76 14.74 -26.42
C PRO A 564 11.35 14.47 -27.87
N ASP A 565 12.27 14.61 -28.83
CA ASP A 565 11.96 14.48 -30.26
C ASP A 565 12.21 13.07 -30.83
N SER A 566 12.57 12.10 -29.98
CA SER A 566 12.95 10.76 -30.42
C SER A 566 11.74 9.92 -30.84
N GLU A 567 11.96 8.96 -31.75
CA GLU A 567 10.90 8.07 -32.23
C GLU A 567 10.42 7.13 -31.12
N GLU A 568 11.29 6.77 -30.18
CA GLU A 568 10.96 5.97 -29.00
C GLU A 568 9.96 6.69 -28.11
N ARG A 569 10.20 7.97 -27.82
CA ARG A 569 9.30 8.78 -27.00
C ARG A 569 7.94 8.96 -27.66
N LYS A 570 7.91 9.30 -28.95
CA LYS A 570 6.66 9.43 -29.73
C LYS A 570 5.87 8.13 -29.75
N LEU A 571 6.54 6.98 -29.84
CA LEU A 571 5.89 5.68 -29.78
C LEU A 571 5.22 5.46 -28.42
N LEU A 572 5.96 5.64 -27.33
CA LEU A 572 5.49 5.35 -25.97
C LEU A 572 4.38 6.31 -25.52
N GLU A 573 4.52 7.61 -25.78
CA GLU A 573 3.46 8.59 -25.55
C GLU A 573 2.24 8.29 -26.45
N GLY A 574 2.48 7.92 -27.71
CA GLY A 574 1.43 7.51 -28.62
C GLY A 574 0.73 6.20 -28.25
N VAL A 575 1.36 5.32 -27.47
CA VAL A 575 0.75 4.13 -26.86
C VAL A 575 -0.16 4.56 -25.72
N ARG A 576 0.35 5.38 -24.80
CA ARG A 576 -0.42 5.93 -23.67
C ARG A 576 -1.71 6.61 -24.14
N ASP A 577 -1.63 7.43 -25.19
CA ASP A 577 -2.74 8.28 -25.62
C ASP A 577 -3.80 7.53 -26.43
N ARG A 578 -3.47 6.39 -27.04
CA ARG A 578 -4.37 5.69 -27.98
C ARG A 578 -4.88 4.34 -27.50
N ARG A 579 -4.14 3.67 -26.61
CA ARG A 579 -4.48 2.33 -26.15
C ARG A 579 -5.41 2.35 -24.95
N TRP A 580 -6.08 1.22 -24.77
CA TRP A 580 -6.97 0.96 -23.66
C TRP A 580 -6.34 -0.05 -22.72
N LEU A 581 -6.50 0.17 -21.42
CA LEU A 581 -6.25 -0.84 -20.41
C LEU A 581 -7.50 -1.70 -20.27
N VAL A 582 -7.36 -3.02 -20.29
CA VAL A 582 -8.48 -3.96 -20.17
C VAL A 582 -8.15 -4.99 -19.10
N SER A 583 -9.06 -5.24 -18.16
CA SER A 583 -9.02 -6.36 -17.22
C SER A 583 -10.22 -7.27 -17.45
N ILE A 584 -9.99 -8.58 -17.50
CA ILE A 584 -11.02 -9.59 -17.75
C ILE A 584 -10.86 -10.78 -16.80
N VAL A 585 -11.99 -11.24 -16.25
CA VAL A 585 -12.10 -12.34 -15.29
C VAL A 585 -13.02 -13.41 -15.85
N HIS A 586 -12.64 -14.69 -15.69
CA HIS A 586 -13.53 -15.82 -15.96
C HIS A 586 -13.96 -16.48 -14.64
N HIS A 587 -15.26 -16.54 -14.38
CA HIS A 587 -15.79 -16.99 -13.08
C HIS A 587 -15.77 -18.51 -12.88
N ASP A 588 -15.75 -19.30 -13.96
CA ASP A 588 -15.65 -20.77 -13.88
C ASP A 588 -14.20 -21.21 -13.59
N TYR A 589 -13.79 -21.08 -12.32
CA TYR A 589 -12.44 -21.45 -11.87
C TYR A 589 -12.14 -22.94 -12.00
N LYS A 590 -13.18 -23.79 -12.18
CA LYS A 590 -13.03 -25.23 -12.38
C LYS A 590 -12.52 -25.58 -13.78
N LYS A 591 -12.59 -24.64 -14.72
CA LYS A 591 -12.09 -24.80 -16.09
C LYS A 591 -10.87 -23.93 -16.32
N PRO A 592 -9.65 -24.43 -16.07
CA PRO A 592 -8.43 -23.61 -16.07
C PRO A 592 -8.11 -22.95 -17.42
N ASN A 593 -8.61 -23.51 -18.52
CA ASN A 593 -8.40 -22.98 -19.85
C ASN A 593 -9.54 -22.12 -20.40
N ALA A 594 -10.66 -21.96 -19.67
CA ALA A 594 -11.86 -21.33 -20.23
C ALA A 594 -11.65 -19.87 -20.65
N LEU A 595 -10.96 -19.07 -19.82
CA LEU A 595 -10.60 -17.69 -20.16
C LEU A 595 -9.76 -17.63 -21.45
N TRP A 596 -8.73 -18.47 -21.53
CA TRP A 596 -7.78 -18.45 -22.63
C TRP A 596 -8.42 -18.93 -23.93
N THR A 597 -9.23 -19.98 -23.88
CA THR A 597 -10.02 -20.45 -25.02
C THR A 597 -10.99 -19.38 -25.52
N PHE A 598 -11.63 -18.64 -24.61
CA PHE A 598 -12.51 -17.53 -24.98
C PHE A 598 -11.73 -16.43 -25.73
N LEU A 599 -10.64 -15.95 -25.14
CA LEU A 599 -9.84 -14.85 -25.70
C LEU A 599 -9.11 -15.20 -27.00
N LEU A 600 -8.68 -16.46 -27.14
CA LEU A 600 -7.92 -16.96 -28.29
C LEU A 600 -8.79 -17.63 -29.36
N SER A 601 -10.12 -17.66 -29.20
CA SER A 601 -11.01 -18.20 -30.23
C SER A 601 -10.94 -17.35 -31.51
N ASP A 602 -10.86 -18.02 -32.67
CA ASP A 602 -10.62 -17.36 -33.96
C ASP A 602 -11.65 -16.27 -34.28
N THR A 603 -11.13 -15.10 -34.68
CA THR A 603 -11.87 -13.95 -35.25
C THR A 603 -12.46 -14.23 -36.64
N ALA A 604 -12.25 -15.42 -37.20
CA ALA A 604 -12.51 -15.72 -38.62
C ALA A 604 -14.00 -15.87 -38.99
N GLN A 605 -14.95 -15.74 -38.05
CA GLN A 605 -16.39 -15.86 -38.32
C GLN A 605 -17.18 -14.56 -38.18
N GLU A 606 -16.53 -13.42 -37.93
CA GLU A 606 -17.21 -12.12 -37.80
C GLU A 606 -16.59 -11.10 -38.77
N GLN A 607 -16.72 -11.37 -40.07
CA GLN A 607 -16.86 -10.28 -41.05
C GLN A 607 -18.35 -10.18 -41.42
N PRO A 608 -18.89 -8.96 -41.56
CA PRO A 608 -20.33 -8.69 -41.65
C PRO A 608 -21.03 -9.40 -42.81
#